data_AF-A0A151B9I2-F1
#
_entry.id   AF-A0A151B9I2-F1
#
_cell.length_a   1.000
_cell.length_b   1.000
_cell.length_c   1.000
_cell.angle_alpha   90.00
_cell.angle_beta   90.00
_cell.angle_gamma   90.00
#
_symmetry.space_group_name_H-M   'P 1'
#
loop_
_entity.id
_entity.type
_entity.pdbx_description
1 polymer ?
#
loop_
_entity_poly.entity_id
_entity_poly.type
_entity_poly.pdbx_seq_one_letter_code
_entity_poly.pdbx_strand_id
1 'polypeptide(L)'
;MTVEVDDAGWGDLVGGCVIVARRVETGEHYVGEIPVEFFQGELFRRKKYLDEAAKIVEDAMRSLGVNHEEEVRICTGYVLSKARKRLSEKGYNVKPTKITGETQRLAEQTFLKSLRKLGLILDEENPKRRFRSLLDWVSEDPAREKYVKTGWRSWRNKWRAVAGFEHV
;
A
#
# COMPACT_ATOMS: atom_id res chain seq x y z
N MET A 1 -3.15 23.82 9.02
CA MET A 1 -2.11 22.77 8.94
C MET A 1 -2.49 21.82 7.81
N THR A 2 -1.54 21.01 7.36
CA THR A 2 -1.73 20.11 6.22
C THR A 2 -1.41 18.68 6.65
N VAL A 3 -2.30 17.75 6.34
CA VAL A 3 -2.06 16.32 6.50
C VAL A 3 -1.94 15.70 5.11
N GLU A 4 -0.82 15.03 4.86
CA GLU A 4 -0.60 14.27 3.64
C GLU A 4 -0.80 12.79 3.90
N VAL A 5 -1.45 12.09 2.96
CA VAL A 5 -1.69 10.65 3.01
C VAL A 5 -1.15 10.03 1.72
N ASP A 6 -0.20 9.11 1.86
CA ASP A 6 0.38 8.36 0.74
C ASP A 6 0.33 6.85 0.98
N ASP A 7 0.47 6.09 -0.10
CA ASP A 7 0.53 4.63 -0.09
C ASP A 7 1.81 4.09 -0.71
N ALA A 8 2.26 2.93 -0.24
CA ALA A 8 3.37 2.19 -0.81
C ALA A 8 3.04 0.70 -0.87
N GLY A 9 3.59 0.03 -1.88
CA GLY A 9 3.39 -1.39 -2.09
C GLY A 9 2.16 -1.78 -2.90
N TRP A 10 1.18 -0.90 -3.17
CA TRP A 10 -0.02 -1.25 -3.96
C TRP A 10 0.33 -1.88 -5.33
N GLY A 11 1.38 -1.39 -5.99
CA GLY A 11 1.89 -1.88 -7.27
C GLY A 11 2.97 -2.97 -7.18
N ASP A 12 3.28 -3.45 -5.97
CA ASP A 12 4.29 -4.49 -5.73
C ASP A 12 3.66 -5.87 -5.55
N LEU A 13 4.29 -6.89 -6.15
CA LEU A 13 3.80 -8.26 -6.25
C LEU A 13 3.67 -8.96 -4.88
N VAL A 14 4.57 -8.64 -3.95
CA VAL A 14 4.73 -9.30 -2.65
C VAL A 14 4.39 -8.32 -1.52
N GLY A 15 3.80 -8.83 -0.45
CA GLY A 15 3.49 -8.08 0.77
C GLY A 15 2.16 -7.35 0.71
N GLY A 16 1.88 -6.58 1.77
CA GLY A 16 0.67 -5.77 1.90
C GLY A 16 0.72 -4.47 1.08
N CYS A 17 0.01 -3.47 1.59
CA CYS A 17 0.12 -2.09 1.13
C CYS A 17 0.15 -1.18 2.35
N VAL A 18 1.23 -0.44 2.51
CA VAL A 18 1.39 0.52 3.60
C VAL A 18 0.67 1.81 3.24
N ILE A 19 0.03 2.41 4.23
CA ILE A 19 -0.56 3.75 4.16
C ILE A 19 0.06 4.57 5.29
N VAL A 20 0.54 5.76 4.94
CA VAL A 20 1.10 6.72 5.88
C VAL A 20 0.29 8.00 5.81
N ALA A 21 -0.14 8.51 6.95
CA ALA A 21 -0.63 9.87 7.10
C ALA A 21 0.38 10.68 7.92
N ARG A 22 0.74 11.88 7.48
CA ARG A 22 1.73 12.72 8.15
C ARG A 22 1.29 14.18 8.15
N ARG A 23 1.34 14.81 9.32
CA ARG A 23 1.20 16.26 9.48
C ARG A 23 2.45 16.95 8.97
N VAL A 24 2.30 17.82 7.97
CA VAL A 24 3.43 18.38 7.22
C VAL A 24 4.35 19.21 8.11
N GLU A 25 3.76 19.98 9.01
CA GLU A 25 4.44 20.96 9.82
C GLU A 25 5.22 20.34 10.99
N THR A 26 4.74 19.22 11.55
CA THR A 26 5.32 18.61 12.76
C THR A 26 6.04 17.29 12.51
N GLY A 27 5.76 16.61 11.39
CA GLY A 27 6.25 15.26 11.12
C GLY A 27 5.54 14.16 11.94
N GLU A 28 4.58 14.53 12.79
CA GLU A 28 3.69 13.58 13.45
C GLU A 28 2.99 12.72 12.40
N HIS A 29 2.99 11.40 12.59
CA HIS A 29 2.49 10.48 11.57
C HIS A 29 1.83 9.24 12.16
N TYR A 30 0.96 8.67 11.35
CA TYR A 30 0.31 7.39 11.57
C TYR A 30 0.66 6.45 10.43
N VAL A 31 0.89 5.18 10.76
CA VAL A 31 1.18 4.11 9.80
C VAL A 31 0.14 3.01 9.97
N GLY A 32 -0.48 2.61 8.86
CA GLY A 32 -1.25 1.37 8.78
C GLY A 32 -0.79 0.51 7.60
N GLU A 33 -1.14 -0.77 7.64
CA GLU A 33 -0.87 -1.70 6.55
C GLU A 33 -2.14 -2.47 6.21
N ILE A 34 -2.49 -2.50 4.92
CA ILE A 34 -3.47 -3.43 4.38
C ILE A 34 -2.77 -4.80 4.26
N PRO A 35 -3.21 -5.82 4.99
CA PRO A 35 -2.59 -7.15 4.94
C PRO A 35 -2.66 -7.77 3.54
N VAL A 36 -1.70 -8.65 3.20
CA VAL A 36 -1.59 -9.26 1.86
C VAL A 36 -2.85 -10.05 1.47
N GLU A 37 -3.54 -10.60 2.47
CA GLU A 37 -4.76 -11.40 2.33
C GLU A 37 -5.88 -10.60 1.65
N PHE A 38 -5.92 -9.27 1.82
CA PHE A 38 -6.88 -8.40 1.13
C PHE A 38 -6.64 -8.29 -0.38
N PHE A 39 -5.45 -8.68 -0.83
CA PHE A 39 -5.05 -8.78 -2.23
C PHE A 39 -5.11 -10.22 -2.78
N GLN A 40 -5.71 -11.14 -2.02
CA GLN A 40 -5.87 -12.54 -2.38
C GLN A 40 -7.34 -12.94 -2.40
N GLY A 41 -7.65 -13.99 -3.17
CA GLY A 41 -8.95 -14.68 -3.18
C GLY A 41 -10.20 -13.79 -3.21
N GLU A 42 -11.15 -14.14 -2.34
CA GLU A 42 -12.46 -13.47 -2.25
C GLU A 42 -12.37 -12.01 -1.79
N LEU A 43 -11.44 -11.68 -0.89
CA LEU A 43 -11.27 -10.32 -0.38
C LEU A 43 -10.88 -9.37 -1.50
N PHE A 44 -9.94 -9.79 -2.36
CA PHE A 44 -9.55 -9.00 -3.51
C PHE A 44 -10.68 -8.90 -4.55
N ARG A 45 -11.37 -10.01 -4.84
CA ARG A 45 -12.51 -10.04 -5.77
C ARG A 45 -13.60 -9.03 -5.37
N ARG A 46 -13.87 -8.91 -4.08
CA ARG A 46 -14.83 -7.96 -3.50
C ARG A 46 -14.25 -6.56 -3.25
N LYS A 47 -13.00 -6.31 -3.66
CA LYS A 47 -12.25 -5.06 -3.46
C LYS A 47 -12.19 -4.59 -2.01
N LYS A 48 -12.11 -5.53 -1.06
CA LYS A 48 -12.07 -5.21 0.39
C LYS A 48 -10.84 -4.41 0.80
N TYR A 49 -9.76 -4.47 0.04
CA TYR A 49 -8.60 -3.61 0.24
C TYR A 49 -8.94 -2.11 0.16
N LEU A 50 -9.95 -1.70 -0.62
CA LEU A 50 -10.40 -0.30 -0.65
C LEU A 50 -11.14 0.11 0.64
N ASP A 51 -11.89 -0.83 1.23
CA ASP A 51 -12.52 -0.63 2.53
C ASP A 51 -11.49 -0.50 3.64
N GLU A 52 -10.49 -1.40 3.63
CA GLU A 52 -9.42 -1.39 4.63
C GLU A 52 -8.55 -0.14 4.50
N ALA A 53 -8.21 0.27 3.27
CA ALA A 53 -7.50 1.53 3.03
C ALA A 53 -8.25 2.72 3.64
N ALA A 54 -9.55 2.80 3.40
CA ALA A 54 -10.36 3.90 3.94
C ALA A 54 -10.46 3.87 5.46
N LYS A 55 -10.59 2.68 6.06
CA LYS A 55 -10.56 2.51 7.52
C LYS A 55 -9.24 2.99 8.10
N ILE A 56 -8.10 2.58 7.54
CA ILE A 56 -6.76 3.01 7.98
C ILE A 56 -6.61 4.53 7.93
N VAL A 57 -7.07 5.18 6.85
CA VAL A 57 -7.00 6.65 6.74
C VAL A 57 -7.91 7.33 7.76
N GLU A 58 -9.11 6.79 8.01
CA GLU A 58 -10.00 7.32 9.05
C GLU A 58 -9.41 7.16 10.47
N ASP A 59 -8.74 6.04 10.73
CA ASP A 59 -8.03 5.79 11.98
C ASP A 59 -6.89 6.79 12.14
N ALA A 60 -6.17 7.08 11.05
CA ALA A 60 -5.13 8.10 11.02
C ALA A 60 -5.66 9.52 11.33
N MET A 61 -6.80 9.91 10.76
CA MET A 61 -7.42 11.22 11.06
C MET A 61 -7.75 11.35 12.55
N ARG A 62 -8.29 10.28 13.15
CA ARG A 62 -8.61 10.27 14.59
C ARG A 62 -7.34 10.30 15.44
N SER A 63 -6.33 9.51 15.08
CA SER A 63 -5.07 9.44 15.82
C SER A 63 -4.30 10.76 15.81
N LEU A 64 -4.31 11.48 14.69
CA LEU A 64 -3.61 12.76 14.52
C LEU A 64 -4.46 13.97 14.93
N GLY A 65 -5.67 13.74 15.46
CA GLY A 65 -6.60 14.79 15.89
C GLY A 65 -6.98 15.76 14.76
N VAL A 66 -7.08 15.25 13.52
CA VAL A 66 -7.30 16.10 12.33
C VAL A 66 -8.71 16.67 12.36
N ASN A 67 -8.82 17.99 12.34
CA ASN A 67 -10.10 18.68 12.25
C ASN A 67 -10.49 18.96 10.78
N HIS A 68 -11.74 19.35 10.53
CA HIS A 68 -12.29 19.47 9.18
C HIS A 68 -11.79 20.71 8.42
N GLU A 69 -11.21 21.70 9.10
CA GLU A 69 -10.65 22.91 8.49
C GLU A 69 -9.25 22.67 7.92
N GLU A 70 -8.55 21.63 8.40
CA GLU A 70 -7.24 21.25 7.93
C GLU A 70 -7.29 20.67 6.52
N GLU A 71 -6.31 21.05 5.69
CA GLU A 71 -6.20 20.48 4.35
C GLU A 71 -5.68 19.04 4.43
N VAL A 72 -6.44 18.08 3.88
CA VAL A 72 -6.06 16.68 3.82
C VAL A 72 -5.71 16.31 2.37
N ARG A 73 -4.43 16.30 2.05
CA ARG A 73 -3.91 15.91 0.73
C ARG A 73 -3.77 14.40 0.66
N ILE A 74 -4.47 13.75 -0.25
CA ILE A 74 -4.45 12.28 -0.38
C ILE A 74 -3.93 11.92 -1.76
N CYS A 75 -2.95 11.00 -1.81
CA CYS A 75 -2.39 10.46 -3.03
C CYS A 75 -3.48 9.99 -4.00
N THR A 76 -3.28 10.20 -5.30
CA THR A 76 -4.26 9.86 -6.35
C THR A 76 -4.35 8.36 -6.64
N GLY A 77 -3.50 7.54 -6.03
CA GLY A 77 -3.49 6.08 -6.13
C GLY A 77 -4.89 5.46 -5.99
N TYR A 78 -5.16 4.41 -6.77
CA TYR A 78 -6.48 3.77 -6.80
C TYR A 78 -6.84 3.13 -5.45
N VAL A 79 -5.85 2.61 -4.72
CA VAL A 79 -6.04 2.01 -3.38
C VAL A 79 -6.66 3.00 -2.39
N LEU A 80 -6.33 4.29 -2.50
CA LEU A 80 -6.86 5.36 -1.66
C LEU A 80 -8.16 6.00 -2.19
N SER A 81 -8.71 5.53 -3.32
CA SER A 81 -9.90 6.13 -3.93
C SER A 81 -11.11 6.17 -3.01
N LYS A 82 -11.35 5.10 -2.26
CA LYS A 82 -12.47 5.02 -1.32
C LYS A 82 -12.21 5.86 -0.06
N ALA A 83 -10.96 5.98 0.37
CA ALA A 83 -10.58 6.86 1.47
C ALA A 83 -10.92 8.32 1.15
N ARG A 84 -10.49 8.80 -0.04
CA ARG A 84 -10.81 10.15 -0.52
C ARG A 84 -12.31 10.42 -0.47
N LYS A 85 -13.10 9.51 -1.05
CA LYS A 85 -14.57 9.61 -1.07
C LYS A 85 -15.16 9.69 0.34
N ARG A 86 -14.82 8.74 1.23
CA ARG A 86 -15.39 8.67 2.58
C ARG A 86 -15.05 9.90 3.43
N LEU A 87 -13.82 10.39 3.37
CA LEU A 87 -13.44 11.58 4.12
C LEU A 87 -14.16 12.83 3.59
N SER A 88 -14.28 12.99 2.27
CA SER A 88 -15.08 14.09 1.69
C SER A 88 -16.54 14.03 2.13
N GLU A 89 -17.16 12.85 2.13
CA GLU A 89 -18.53 12.64 2.61
C GLU A 89 -18.70 12.96 4.10
N LYS A 90 -17.64 12.82 4.89
CA LYS A 90 -17.59 13.19 6.31
C LYS A 90 -17.30 14.68 6.55
N GLY A 91 -17.06 15.47 5.49
CA GLY A 91 -16.84 16.91 5.58
C GLY A 91 -15.38 17.34 5.77
N TYR A 92 -14.41 16.43 5.61
CA TYR A 92 -12.99 16.82 5.59
C TYR A 92 -12.64 17.58 4.31
N ASN A 93 -11.76 18.58 4.41
CA ASN A 93 -11.20 19.32 3.28
C ASN A 93 -10.16 18.47 2.51
N VAL A 94 -10.65 17.47 1.78
CA VAL A 94 -9.82 16.53 1.01
C VAL A 94 -9.39 17.11 -0.33
N LYS A 95 -8.09 17.03 -0.64
CA LYS A 95 -7.50 17.36 -1.93
C LYS A 95 -6.79 16.14 -2.54
N PRO A 96 -7.23 15.61 -3.70
CA PRO A 96 -6.44 14.64 -4.45
C PRO A 96 -5.13 15.31 -4.87
N THR A 97 -3.99 14.72 -4.53
CA THR A 97 -2.67 15.34 -4.77
C THR A 97 -1.65 14.27 -5.12
N LYS A 98 -0.68 14.56 -5.99
CA LYS A 98 0.49 13.70 -6.13
C LYS A 98 1.42 13.98 -4.96
N ILE A 99 1.50 13.05 -4.00
CA ILE A 99 2.36 13.20 -2.84
C ILE A 99 3.81 12.95 -3.25
N THR A 100 4.71 13.83 -2.81
CA THR A 100 6.15 13.74 -3.03
C THR A 100 6.88 14.14 -1.75
N GLY A 101 8.19 13.86 -1.68
CA GLY A 101 9.00 14.25 -0.53
C GLY A 101 8.81 13.32 0.67
N GLU A 102 8.69 13.90 1.87
CA GLU A 102 8.88 13.16 3.12
C GLU A 102 7.80 12.11 3.39
N THR A 103 6.53 12.43 3.11
CA THR A 103 5.42 11.47 3.30
C THR A 103 5.58 10.26 2.38
N GLN A 104 5.95 10.49 1.11
CA GLN A 104 6.24 9.42 0.15
C GLN A 104 7.43 8.57 0.60
N ARG A 105 8.51 9.21 1.04
CA ARG A 105 9.70 8.52 1.54
C ARG A 105 9.37 7.64 2.75
N LEU A 106 8.56 8.14 3.68
CA LEU A 106 8.14 7.39 4.86
C LEU A 106 7.28 6.17 4.51
N ALA A 107 6.34 6.32 3.56
CA ALA A 107 5.53 5.21 3.07
C ALA A 107 6.42 4.12 2.43
N GLU A 108 7.32 4.51 1.52
CA GLU A 108 8.22 3.59 0.82
C GLU A 108 9.17 2.87 1.78
N GLN A 109 9.83 3.60 2.70
CA GLN A 109 10.73 2.98 3.68
C GLN A 109 9.99 2.00 4.61
N THR A 110 8.76 2.32 4.97
CA THR A 110 7.95 1.45 5.84
C THR A 110 7.52 0.19 5.11
N PHE A 111 7.16 0.30 3.83
CA PHE A 111 6.90 -0.86 2.98
C PHE A 111 8.15 -1.74 2.79
N LEU A 112 9.30 -1.16 2.51
CA LEU A 112 10.55 -1.92 2.40
C LEU A 112 10.92 -2.62 3.72
N LYS A 113 10.66 -1.99 4.87
CA LYS A 113 10.81 -2.63 6.18
C LYS A 113 9.83 -3.80 6.35
N SER A 114 8.60 -3.72 5.85
CA SER A 114 7.66 -4.85 5.94
C SER A 114 8.15 -6.03 5.08
N LEU A 115 8.69 -5.79 3.89
CA LEU A 115 9.32 -6.82 3.05
C LEU A 115 10.55 -7.46 3.72
N ARG A 116 11.40 -6.65 4.36
CA ARG A 116 12.57 -7.17 5.11
C ARG A 116 12.19 -8.16 6.21
N LYS A 117 11.05 -7.93 6.89
CA LYS A 117 10.54 -8.86 7.91
C LYS A 117 10.13 -10.22 7.33
N LEU A 118 9.84 -10.28 6.02
CA LEU A 118 9.56 -11.53 5.30
C LEU A 118 10.85 -12.24 4.83
N GLY A 119 12.02 -11.65 5.04
CA GLY A 119 13.30 -12.15 4.51
C GLY A 119 13.59 -11.70 3.07
N LEU A 120 12.89 -10.67 2.57
CA LEU A 120 13.12 -10.08 1.26
C LEU A 120 13.83 -8.73 1.38
N ILE A 121 15.02 -8.62 0.79
CA ILE A 121 15.77 -7.37 0.73
C ILE A 121 15.78 -6.90 -0.72
N LEU A 122 15.25 -5.70 -0.95
CA LEU A 122 15.25 -5.06 -2.26
C LEU A 122 16.37 -4.04 -2.35
N ASP A 123 16.90 -3.88 -3.57
CA ASP A 123 17.76 -2.77 -3.95
C ASP A 123 16.93 -1.49 -4.06
N GLU A 124 17.13 -0.57 -3.11
CA GLU A 124 16.41 0.72 -3.07
C GLU A 124 16.85 1.67 -4.19
N GLU A 125 18.07 1.48 -4.74
CA GLU A 125 18.64 2.35 -5.77
C GLU A 125 18.15 2.00 -7.18
N ASN A 126 17.55 0.81 -7.35
CA ASN A 126 17.09 0.32 -8.66
C ASN A 126 15.60 -0.10 -8.68
N PRO A 127 14.66 0.85 -8.58
CA PRO A 127 13.23 0.56 -8.59
C PRO A 127 12.76 -0.11 -9.89
N LYS A 128 13.49 0.04 -11.00
CA LYS A 128 13.17 -0.62 -12.29
C LYS A 128 13.31 -2.14 -12.21
N ARG A 129 14.15 -2.66 -11.31
CA ARG A 129 14.35 -4.09 -11.10
C ARG A 129 13.45 -4.68 -10.03
N ARG A 130 12.77 -3.84 -9.24
CA ARG A 130 11.95 -4.24 -8.10
C ARG A 130 11.01 -5.41 -8.42
N PHE A 131 10.16 -5.27 -9.45
CA PHE A 131 9.23 -6.33 -9.82
C PHE A 131 9.93 -7.66 -10.13
N ARG A 132 11.08 -7.61 -10.81
CA ARG A 132 11.85 -8.80 -11.14
C ARG A 132 12.45 -9.44 -9.88
N SER A 133 13.03 -8.64 -8.99
CA SER A 133 13.54 -9.12 -7.70
C SER A 133 12.45 -9.78 -6.85
N LEU A 134 11.23 -9.20 -6.83
CA LEU A 134 10.07 -9.80 -6.17
C LEU A 134 9.71 -11.16 -6.77
N LEU A 135 9.67 -11.24 -8.09
CA LEU A 135 9.34 -12.47 -8.80
C LEU A 135 10.40 -13.57 -8.57
N ASP A 136 11.67 -13.22 -8.65
CA ASP A 136 12.78 -14.15 -8.42
C ASP A 136 12.73 -14.69 -6.98
N TRP A 137 12.52 -13.82 -5.98
CA TRP A 137 12.39 -14.24 -4.58
C TRP A 137 11.22 -15.21 -4.35
N VAL A 138 10.08 -15.02 -5.01
CA VAL A 138 8.94 -15.96 -4.92
C VAL A 138 9.27 -17.29 -5.60
N SER A 139 10.05 -17.26 -6.68
CA SER A 139 10.38 -18.46 -7.47
C SER A 139 11.37 -19.40 -6.76
N GLU A 140 12.13 -18.90 -5.79
CA GLU A 140 13.10 -19.69 -5.02
C GLU A 140 12.45 -20.67 -4.02
N ASP A 141 11.23 -20.39 -3.57
CA ASP A 141 10.55 -21.21 -2.57
C ASP A 141 9.02 -21.14 -2.76
N PRO A 142 8.37 -22.23 -3.17
CA PRO A 142 6.93 -22.29 -3.37
C PRO A 142 6.10 -21.87 -2.15
N ALA A 143 6.62 -22.06 -0.93
CA ALA A 143 5.93 -21.64 0.29
C ALA A 143 5.75 -20.12 0.39
N ARG A 144 6.46 -19.33 -0.43
CA ARG A 144 6.37 -17.87 -0.50
C ARG A 144 5.17 -17.37 -1.30
N GLU A 145 4.43 -18.22 -2.03
CA GLU A 145 3.20 -17.80 -2.75
C GLU A 145 2.16 -17.19 -1.79
N LYS A 146 2.16 -17.58 -0.52
CA LYS A 146 1.29 -16.99 0.52
C LYS A 146 1.51 -15.49 0.74
N TYR A 147 2.67 -14.94 0.37
CA TYR A 147 2.97 -13.51 0.46
C TYR A 147 2.70 -12.75 -0.85
N VAL A 148 2.19 -13.43 -1.87
CA VAL A 148 1.95 -12.84 -3.19
C VAL A 148 0.52 -12.31 -3.29
N LYS A 149 0.33 -11.22 -4.01
CA LYS A 149 -0.99 -10.69 -4.37
C LYS A 149 -1.67 -11.53 -5.45
N THR A 150 -2.04 -12.76 -5.09
CA THR A 150 -2.58 -13.77 -6.01
C THR A 150 -3.92 -13.40 -6.65
N GLY A 151 -4.59 -12.37 -6.12
CA GLY A 151 -5.77 -11.76 -6.71
C GLY A 151 -5.49 -11.06 -8.06
N TRP A 152 -4.25 -10.73 -8.38
CA TRP A 152 -3.90 -10.06 -9.62
C TRP A 152 -4.11 -10.96 -10.85
N ARG A 153 -4.77 -10.40 -11.88
CA ARG A 153 -4.96 -11.10 -13.16
C ARG A 153 -3.63 -11.47 -13.82
N SER A 154 -2.65 -10.59 -13.74
CA SER A 154 -1.31 -10.83 -14.28
C SER A 154 -0.55 -11.94 -13.54
N TRP A 155 -0.77 -12.11 -12.24
CA TRP A 155 -0.23 -13.25 -11.49
C TRP A 155 -0.82 -14.55 -12.04
N ARG A 156 -2.15 -14.68 -12.03
CA ARG A 156 -2.85 -15.90 -12.45
C ARG A 156 -2.58 -16.30 -13.90
N ASN A 157 -2.45 -15.33 -14.81
CA ASN A 157 -2.38 -15.61 -16.25
C ASN A 157 -0.96 -15.70 -16.79
N LYS A 158 0.05 -15.28 -16.04
CA LYS A 158 1.43 -15.16 -16.55
C LYS A 158 2.47 -15.45 -15.48
N TRP A 159 2.50 -14.63 -14.42
CA TRP A 159 3.65 -14.63 -13.53
C TRP A 159 3.73 -15.85 -12.63
N ARG A 160 2.60 -16.46 -12.29
CA ARG A 160 2.55 -17.72 -11.54
C ARG A 160 3.26 -18.85 -12.28
N ALA A 161 3.07 -18.94 -13.60
CA ALA A 161 3.77 -19.88 -14.47
C ALA A 161 5.27 -19.60 -14.55
N VAL A 162 5.63 -18.34 -14.79
CA VAL A 162 7.03 -17.89 -14.84
C VAL A 162 7.76 -18.17 -13.52
N ALA A 163 7.05 -18.14 -12.39
CA ALA A 163 7.59 -18.44 -11.08
C ALA A 163 7.63 -19.95 -10.74
N GLY A 164 7.29 -20.84 -11.68
CA GLY A 164 7.45 -22.29 -11.54
C GLY A 164 6.28 -23.03 -10.88
N PHE A 165 5.11 -22.41 -10.72
CA PHE A 165 3.97 -23.00 -10.02
C PHE A 165 2.99 -23.78 -10.91
N GLU A 166 3.35 -24.09 -12.18
CA GLU A 166 2.48 -24.81 -13.13
C GLU A 166 2.44 -26.34 -12.95
N HIS A 167 3.17 -26.90 -11.98
CA HIS A 167 3.30 -28.36 -11.79
C HIS A 167 2.99 -28.86 -10.36
N VAL A 168 2.21 -28.12 -9.58
CA VAL A 168 1.72 -28.56 -8.25
C VAL A 168 0.23 -28.80 -8.27
#